data_AF-A0A3M9Y6A4-F1
#
_entry.id   AF-A0A3M9Y6A4-F1
#
_cell.length_a   1.000
_cell.length_b   1.000
_cell.length_c   1.000
_cell.angle_alpha   90.00
_cell.angle_beta   90.00
_cell.angle_gamma   90.00
#
_symmetry.space_group_name_H-M   'P 1'
#
loop_
_entity.id
_entity.type
_entity.pdbx_description
1 polymer ?
#
loop_
_entity_poly.entity_id
_entity_poly.type
_entity_poly.pdbx_seq_one_letter_code
_entity_poly.pdbx_strand_id
1 'polypeptide(L)'
;MPNISDSIMQNLRELEQYYNEVHINEEEKEEMPALEEVLSPAQGESESIAKSFGRTKTFVPSHSHPSAGEHSVMGLLTAPIDHVADVFRKFPENTISSSTSTK
;
A
#
# COMPACT_ATOMS: atom_id res chain seq x y z
N MET A 1 -22.99 -30.14 1.02
CA MET A 1 -22.21 -29.32 0.08
C MET A 1 -21.57 -28.21 0.89
N PRO A 2 -20.25 -28.01 0.84
CA PRO A 2 -19.63 -26.85 1.48
C PRO A 2 -20.28 -25.57 0.93
N ASN A 3 -20.52 -24.58 1.79
CA ASN A 3 -21.06 -23.31 1.32
C ASN A 3 -20.03 -22.64 0.43
N ILE A 4 -20.49 -21.95 -0.62
CA ILE A 4 -19.62 -21.25 -1.57
C ILE A 4 -18.66 -20.29 -0.83
N SER A 5 -19.14 -19.64 0.23
CA SER A 5 -18.31 -18.80 1.10
C SER A 5 -17.15 -19.54 1.75
N ASP A 6 -17.38 -20.76 2.25
CA ASP A 6 -16.34 -21.54 2.93
C ASP A 6 -15.24 -21.96 1.94
N SER A 7 -15.64 -22.31 0.71
CA SER A 7 -14.69 -22.63 -0.36
C SER A 7 -13.87 -21.42 -0.80
N ILE A 8 -14.46 -20.22 -0.86
CA ILE A 8 -13.74 -18.99 -1.21
C ILE A 8 -12.70 -18.66 -0.13
N MET A 9 -13.08 -18.74 1.15
CA MET A 9 -12.17 -18.46 2.25
C MET A 9 -11.03 -19.47 2.34
N GLN A 10 -11.30 -20.74 1.99
CA GLN A 10 -10.27 -21.76 1.93
C GLN A 10 -9.25 -21.47 0.82
N ASN A 11 -9.71 -21.14 -0.39
CA ASN A 11 -8.82 -20.81 -1.51
C ASN A 11 -7.96 -19.56 -1.21
N LEU A 12 -8.54 -18.54 -0.56
CA LEU A 12 -7.80 -17.34 -0.16
C LEU A 12 -6.68 -17.70 0.82
N ARG A 13 -6.98 -18.53 1.82
CA ARG A 13 -5.99 -18.98 2.80
C ARG A 13 -4.87 -19.77 2.14
N GLU A 14 -5.19 -20.64 1.19
CA GLU A 14 -4.19 -21.41 0.44
C GLU A 14 -3.28 -20.49 -0.37
N LEU A 15 -3.85 -19.46 -1.01
CA LEU A 15 -3.08 -18.46 -1.75
C LEU A 15 -2.16 -17.64 -0.84
N GLU A 16 -2.67 -17.19 0.31
CA GLU A 16 -1.88 -16.48 1.33
C GLU A 16 -0.73 -17.35 1.84
N GLN A 17 -0.99 -18.62 2.13
CA GLN A 17 0.04 -19.58 2.56
C GLN A 17 1.10 -19.76 1.50
N TYR A 18 0.71 -20.01 0.25
CA TYR A 18 1.64 -20.16 -0.87
C TYR A 18 2.51 -18.91 -1.05
N TYR A 19 1.93 -17.72 -1.04
CA TYR A 19 2.67 -16.47 -1.20
C TYR A 19 3.67 -16.23 -0.05
N ASN A 20 3.24 -16.45 1.20
CA ASN A 20 4.11 -16.32 2.36
C ASN A 20 5.27 -17.33 2.33
N GLU A 21 4.98 -18.58 1.97
CA GLU A 21 5.97 -19.65 1.96
C GLU A 21 7.03 -19.45 0.87
N VAL A 22 6.59 -19.06 -0.33
CA VAL A 22 7.48 -18.92 -1.49
C VAL A 22 8.19 -17.57 -1.48
N HIS A 23 7.48 -16.46 -1.38
CA HIS A 23 8.07 -15.16 -1.67
C HIS A 23 8.54 -14.43 -0.42
N ILE A 24 7.70 -14.30 0.61
CA ILE A 24 8.07 -13.51 1.80
C ILE A 24 9.26 -14.14 2.53
N ASN A 25 9.25 -15.46 2.69
CA ASN A 25 10.34 -16.15 3.38
C ASN A 25 11.67 -16.09 2.62
N GLU A 26 11.64 -16.17 1.29
CA GLU A 26 12.84 -16.07 0.44
C GLU A 26 13.38 -14.63 0.44
N GLU A 27 12.48 -13.65 0.31
CA GLU A 27 12.80 -12.23 0.38
C GLU A 27 13.46 -11.86 1.72
N GLU A 28 12.88 -12.29 2.85
CA GLU A 28 13.38 -11.94 4.18
C GLU A 28 14.72 -12.62 4.52
N LYS A 29 14.91 -13.88 4.11
CA LYS A 29 16.08 -14.67 4.52
C LYS A 29 17.27 -14.55 3.59
N GLU A 30 17.04 -14.39 2.29
CA GLU A 30 18.09 -14.49 1.28
C GLU A 30 18.24 -13.16 0.53
N GLU A 31 17.16 -12.63 -0.05
CA GLU A 31 17.26 -11.49 -0.97
C GLU A 31 17.55 -10.17 -0.26
N MET A 32 16.83 -9.86 0.83
CA MET A 32 17.02 -8.63 1.59
C MET A 32 18.41 -8.54 2.23
N PRO A 33 18.95 -9.60 2.87
CA PRO A 33 20.32 -9.60 3.36
C PRO A 33 21.36 -9.44 2.24
N ALA A 34 21.20 -10.14 1.11
CA ALA A 34 22.10 -10.01 -0.03
C ALA A 34 22.10 -8.60 -0.64
N LEU A 35 20.92 -7.97 -0.72
CA LEU A 35 20.78 -6.58 -1.17
C LEU A 35 21.49 -5.62 -0.23
N GLU A 36 21.32 -5.77 1.09
CA GLU A 36 21.98 -4.90 2.07
C GLU A 36 23.50 -5.11 2.10
N GLU A 37 23.99 -6.35 1.87
CA GLU A 37 25.43 -6.63 1.73
C GLU A 37 26.04 -5.87 0.54
N VAL A 38 25.32 -5.78 -0.58
CA VAL A 38 25.76 -5.03 -1.77
C VAL A 38 25.73 -3.52 -1.55
N LEU A 39 24.79 -3.01 -0.73
CA LEU A 39 24.64 -1.58 -0.43
C LEU A 39 25.54 -1.12 0.74
N SER A 40 25.98 -2.03 1.61
CA SER A 40 26.86 -1.78 2.76
C SER A 40 28.21 -1.09 2.46
N PRO A 41 28.88 -1.30 1.29
CA PRO A 41 30.15 -0.66 0.96
C PRO A 41 30.06 0.88 0.89
N ALA A 42 28.87 1.41 0.61
CA ALA A 42 28.60 2.84 0.58
C ALA A 42 27.76 3.23 1.81
N GLN A 43 28.42 3.69 2.88
CA GLN A 43 27.74 4.13 4.10
C GLN A 43 26.59 5.11 3.79
N GLY A 44 25.36 4.72 4.12
CA GLY A 44 24.15 5.56 3.97
C GLY A 44 23.46 5.49 2.61
N GLU A 45 23.93 4.67 1.66
CA GLU A 45 23.27 4.50 0.36
C GLU A 45 21.86 3.90 0.52
N SER A 46 21.73 2.84 1.31
CA SER A 46 20.44 2.20 1.65
C SER A 46 19.43 3.22 2.21
N GLU A 47 19.84 4.07 3.16
CA GLU A 47 18.98 5.13 3.72
C GLU A 47 18.59 6.19 2.67
N SER A 48 19.52 6.55 1.79
CA SER A 48 19.26 7.54 0.73
C SER A 48 18.25 7.02 -0.30
N ILE A 49 18.34 5.73 -0.67
CA ILE A 49 17.43 5.05 -1.58
C ILE A 49 16.07 4.87 -0.91
N ALA A 50 16.02 4.51 0.37
CA ALA A 50 14.76 4.42 1.12
C ALA A 50 14.03 5.77 1.17
N LYS A 51 14.77 6.89 1.34
CA LYS A 51 14.19 8.24 1.31
C LYS A 51 13.67 8.62 -0.08
N SER A 52 14.39 8.29 -1.15
CA SER A 52 13.93 8.57 -2.52
C SER A 52 12.71 7.71 -2.87
N PHE A 53 12.72 6.43 -2.50
CA PHE A 53 11.59 5.52 -2.64
C PHE A 53 10.36 6.03 -1.88
N GLY A 54 10.52 6.49 -0.63
CA GLY A 54 9.42 7.06 0.16
C GLY A 54 8.78 8.29 -0.50
N ARG A 55 9.59 9.17 -1.09
CA ARG A 55 9.08 10.31 -1.87
C ARG A 55 8.31 9.83 -3.10
N THR A 56 8.84 8.86 -3.84
CA THR A 56 8.17 8.31 -5.02
C THR A 56 6.88 7.56 -4.66
N LYS A 57 6.84 6.88 -3.51
CA LYS A 57 5.65 6.16 -3.00
C LYS A 57 4.47 7.09 -2.77
N THR A 58 4.70 8.36 -2.42
CA THR A 58 3.61 9.34 -2.31
C THR A 58 2.94 9.68 -3.65
N PHE A 59 3.59 9.31 -4.76
CA PHE A 59 3.05 9.41 -6.12
C PHE A 59 2.48 8.08 -6.63
N VAL A 60 2.32 7.07 -5.77
CA VAL A 60 1.60 5.84 -6.14
C VAL A 60 0.13 6.01 -5.71
N PRO A 61 -0.86 5.71 -6.59
CA PRO A 61 -2.27 5.74 -6.23
C PRO A 61 -2.56 4.92 -4.96
N SER A 62 -3.42 5.43 -4.09
CA SER A 62 -3.79 4.77 -2.83
C SER A 62 -4.79 3.63 -3.05
N HIS A 63 -5.53 3.66 -4.16
CA HIS A 63 -6.44 2.60 -4.58
C HIS A 63 -6.23 2.21 -6.06
N SER A 64 -5.94 0.92 -6.31
CA SER A 64 -5.92 0.36 -7.66
C SER A 64 -7.33 0.37 -8.25
N HIS A 65 -7.61 1.31 -9.15
CA HIS A 65 -8.83 1.28 -9.95
C HIS A 65 -8.63 0.35 -11.16
N PRO A 66 -9.53 -0.63 -11.42
CA PRO A 66 -9.37 -1.63 -12.47
C PRO A 66 -9.29 -1.08 -13.92
N SER A 67 -9.55 0.22 -14.14
CA SER A 67 -9.45 0.85 -15.46
C SER A 67 -8.17 1.66 -15.70
N ALA A 68 -7.38 1.95 -14.66
CA ALA A 68 -6.14 2.69 -14.76
C ALA A 68 -5.01 1.80 -14.26
N GLY A 69 -4.39 1.07 -15.19
CA GLY A 69 -3.37 0.09 -14.92
C GLY A 69 -2.32 0.55 -13.90
N GLU A 70 -2.01 -0.38 -13.01
CA GLU A 70 -1.25 -0.28 -11.76
C GLU A 70 0.22 0.18 -11.97
N HIS A 71 0.69 0.19 -13.22
CA HIS A 71 2.05 0.56 -13.64
C HIS A 71 2.08 1.61 -14.76
N SER A 72 0.99 2.33 -15.00
CA SER A 72 0.97 3.38 -16.02
C SER A 72 1.48 4.72 -15.48
N VAL A 73 2.26 5.45 -16.31
CA VAL A 73 2.73 6.82 -16.06
C VAL A 73 1.60 7.74 -15.59
N MET A 74 0.39 7.52 -16.09
CA MET A 74 -0.78 8.29 -15.69
C MET A 74 -1.21 8.04 -14.25
N GLY A 75 -1.10 6.81 -13.75
CA GLY A 75 -1.35 6.47 -12.34
C GLY A 75 -0.35 7.16 -11.41
N LEU A 76 0.92 7.25 -11.82
CA LEU A 76 1.95 8.00 -11.09
C LEU A 76 1.67 9.52 -11.05
N LEU A 77 1.10 10.07 -12.14
CA LEU A 77 0.78 11.50 -12.24
C LEU A 77 -0.49 11.90 -11.47
N THR A 78 -1.46 11.00 -11.32
CA THR A 78 -2.74 11.30 -10.64
C THR A 78 -2.73 11.05 -9.13
N ALA A 79 -1.70 10.40 -8.59
CA ALA A 79 -1.61 10.01 -7.18
C ALA A 79 -1.73 11.13 -6.13
N PRO A 80 -1.24 12.38 -6.35
CA PRO A 80 -1.47 13.47 -5.41
C PRO A 80 -2.96 13.86 -5.29
N ILE A 81 -3.75 13.64 -6.34
CA ILE A 81 -5.19 13.96 -6.36
C ILE A 81 -5.97 12.90 -5.58
N ASP A 82 -5.56 11.62 -5.68
CA ASP A 82 -6.18 10.48 -5.01
C ASP A 82 -6.00 10.54 -3.47
N HIS A 83 -4.77 10.82 -3.00
CA HIS A 83 -4.49 10.94 -1.58
C HIS A 83 -5.20 12.16 -0.94
N VAL A 84 -5.35 13.26 -1.69
CA VAL A 84 -6.11 14.42 -1.24
C VAL A 84 -7.61 14.10 -1.22
N ALA A 85 -8.14 13.46 -2.26
CA ALA A 85 -9.53 13.03 -2.32
C ALA A 85 -9.91 12.08 -1.17
N ASP A 86 -9.03 11.16 -0.76
CA ASP A 86 -9.26 10.27 0.39
C ASP A 86 -9.22 10.99 1.74
N VAL A 87 -8.34 11.98 1.89
CA VAL A 87 -8.37 12.88 3.06
C VAL A 87 -9.67 13.68 3.09
N PHE A 88 -10.18 14.10 1.93
CA PHE A 88 -11.47 14.80 1.80
C PHE A 88 -12.70 13.89 1.98
N ARG A 89 -12.61 12.61 1.64
CA ARG A 89 -13.66 11.62 1.84
C ARG A 89 -13.81 11.18 3.30
N LYS A 90 -12.71 11.21 4.07
CA LYS A 90 -12.68 10.97 5.52
C LYS A 90 -13.01 12.22 6.36
N PHE A 91 -13.64 13.26 5.78
CA PHE A 91 -14.11 14.40 6.59
C PHE A 91 -15.15 13.94 7.62
N PRO A 92 -15.07 14.45 8.87
CA PRO A 92 -15.49 13.73 10.07
C PRO A 92 -17.01 13.55 10.22
N GLU A 93 -17.44 12.34 10.56
CA GLU A 93 -18.81 11.96 11.00
C GLU A 93 -19.19 12.53 12.39
N ASN A 94 -18.77 13.75 12.74
CA ASN A 94 -19.24 14.41 13.95
C ASN A 94 -19.71 15.82 13.61
N THR A 95 -20.87 15.90 12.93
CA THR A 95 -21.69 17.11 12.93
C THR A 95 -22.28 17.31 14.33
N ILE A 96 -21.46 17.79 15.26
CA ILE A 96 -21.97 18.41 16.49
C ILE A 96 -22.64 19.71 16.05
N SER A 97 -23.94 19.63 15.74
CA SER A 97 -24.80 20.80 15.57
C SER A 97 -24.90 21.54 16.91
N SER A 98 -23.93 22.40 17.19
CA SER A 98 -24.04 23.44 18.22
C SER A 98 -24.43 24.76 17.56
N SER A 99 -25.70 24.90 17.17
CA SER A 99 -26.26 26.22 16.93
C SER A 99 -26.67 26.82 18.28
N THR A 100 -25.78 27.66 18.80
CA THR A 100 -26.11 28.64 19.84
C THR A 100 -26.55 29.93 19.14
N SER A 101 -27.83 30.33 19.25
CA SER A 101 -28.24 31.75 19.16
C SER A 101 -29.72 31.97 19.50
N THR A 102 -29.96 32.31 20.76
CA THR A 102 -30.82 33.40 21.27
C THR A 102 -32.04 33.87 20.46
N LYS A 103 -33.25 33.56 20.95
CA LYS A 103 -34.19 34.56 21.48
C LYS A 103 -35.29 33.95 22.33
#